data_AF-A0A968APV8-F1
#
_entry.id   AF-A0A968APV8-F1
#
_cell.length_a   1.000
_cell.length_b   1.000
_cell.length_c   1.000
_cell.angle_alpha   90.00
_cell.angle_beta   90.00
_cell.angle_gamma   90.00
#
_symmetry.space_group_name_H-M   'P 1'
#
loop_
_entity.id
_entity.type
_entity.pdbx_description
1 polymer ?
#
loop_
_entity_poly.entity_id
_entity_poly.type
_entity_poly.pdbx_seq_one_letter_code
_entity_poly.pdbx_strand_id
1 'polypeptide(L)' 'MEKKQRTIKSTASYTGTGLHTGKRSTITFKPAPENYGIVFSRTDLDAPTEIP' A
#
# COMPACT_ATOMS: atom_id res chain seq x y z
N MET A 1 -24.61 0.36 16.38
CA MET A 1 -24.37 0.67 14.95
C MET A 1 -23.09 -0.01 14.54
N GLU A 2 -23.11 -0.69 13.39
CA GLU A 2 -21.92 -1.35 12.84
C GLU A 2 -20.91 -0.33 12.34
N LYS A 3 -19.61 -0.59 12.56
CA LYS A 3 -18.55 0.31 12.13
C LYS A 3 -18.34 0.17 10.62
N LYS A 4 -18.64 1.23 9.86
CA LYS A 4 -18.40 1.26 8.41
C LYS A 4 -16.91 1.07 8.10
N GLN A 5 -16.62 0.36 7.02
CA GLN A 5 -15.26 0.25 6.48
C GLN A 5 -14.71 1.63 6.09
N ARG A 6 -13.39 1.75 6.10
CA ARG A 6 -12.69 2.99 5.81
C ARG A 6 -11.52 2.71 4.89
N THR A 7 -11.34 3.61 3.94
CA THR A 7 -10.14 3.72 3.11
C THR A 7 -9.67 5.18 3.10
N ILE A 8 -8.50 5.45 2.56
CA ILE A 8 -7.99 6.82 2.43
C ILE A 8 -8.78 7.59 1.37
N LYS A 9 -8.94 8.90 1.55
CA LYS A 9 -9.71 9.74 0.61
C LYS A 9 -8.97 9.96 -0.72
N SER A 10 -7.64 10.04 -0.67
CA SER A 10 -6.79 10.33 -1.83
C SER A 10 -5.45 9.63 -1.70
N THR A 11 -4.79 9.41 -2.84
CA THR A 11 -3.45 8.84 -2.90
C THR A 11 -2.44 9.67 -2.13
N ALA A 12 -1.55 9.02 -1.38
CA ALA A 12 -0.44 9.65 -0.67
C ALA A 12 0.83 8.83 -0.91
N SER A 13 1.98 9.48 -0.99
CA SER A 13 3.27 8.80 -1.17
C SER A 13 4.30 9.25 -0.15
N TYR A 14 5.16 8.32 0.24
CA TYR A 14 6.29 8.58 1.13
C TYR A 14 7.53 7.87 0.59
N THR A 15 8.69 8.53 0.68
CA THR A 15 9.98 7.96 0.29
C THR A 15 10.90 7.89 1.49
N GLY A 16 11.51 6.73 1.71
CA GLY A 16 12.40 6.49 2.84
C GLY A 16 13.38 5.36 2.59
N THR A 17 14.17 5.02 3.61
CA THR A 17 15.15 3.94 3.57
C THR A 17 14.65 2.77 4.41
N GLY A 18 14.64 1.56 3.84
CA GLY A 18 14.24 0.35 4.55
C GLY A 18 15.22 0.02 5.69
N LEU A 19 14.70 -0.19 6.89
CA LEU A 19 15.52 -0.38 8.11
C LEU A 19 16.52 -1.53 7.98
N HIS A 20 16.07 -2.68 7.47
CA HIS A 20 16.91 -3.89 7.40
C HIS A 20 17.70 -4.01 6.10
N THR A 21 17.19 -3.45 5.00
CA THR A 21 17.81 -3.61 3.68
C THR A 21 18.70 -2.42 3.29
N GLY A 22 18.55 -1.27 3.95
CA GLY A 22 19.21 -0.03 3.58
C GLY A 22 18.79 0.54 2.22
N LYS A 23 17.78 -0.06 1.55
CA LYS A 23 17.35 0.37 0.22
C LYS A 23 16.42 1.56 0.31
N ARG A 24 16.63 2.56 -0.57
CA ARG A 24 15.70 3.67 -0.74
C ARG A 24 14.49 3.21 -1.55
N SER A 25 13.29 3.45 -1.02
CA SER A 25 12.04 2.99 -1.62
C SER A 25 10.94 4.03 -1.45
N THR A 26 9.99 4.02 -2.37
CA THR A 26 8.78 4.84 -2.32
C THR A 26 7.58 3.93 -2.08
N ILE A 27 6.77 4.28 -1.09
CA ILE A 27 5.48 3.63 -0.81
C ILE A 27 4.38 4.60 -1.26
N THR A 28 3.43 4.10 -2.03
CA THR A 28 2.25 4.85 -2.46
C THR A 28 0.99 4.16 -1.94
N PHE A 29 0.27 4.85 -1.06
CA PHE A 29 -1.02 4.42 -0.54
C PHE A 29 -2.12 4.85 -1.52
N LYS A 30 -3.03 3.93 -1.87
CA LYS A 30 -4.16 4.19 -2.76
C LYS A 30 -5.49 3.86 -2.06
N PRO A 31 -6.58 4.58 -2.37
CA PRO A 31 -7.92 4.16 -1.95
C PRO A 31 -8.24 2.76 -2.48
N ALA A 32 -9.01 2.00 -1.72
CA ALA A 32 -9.41 0.63 -2.04
C ALA A 32 -10.92 0.44 -1.83
N PRO A 33 -11.56 -0.46 -2.61
CA PRO A 33 -12.98 -0.77 -2.46
C PRO A 33 -13.26 -1.50 -1.14
N GLU A 34 -14.55 -1.63 -0.81
CA GLU A 34 -14.98 -2.38 0.37
C GLU A 34 -14.57 -3.85 0.27
N ASN A 35 -14.29 -4.46 1.42
CA ASN A 35 -13.83 -5.85 1.60
C ASN A 35 -12.48 -6.18 0.96
N TYR A 36 -11.71 -5.18 0.53
CA TYR A 36 -10.39 -5.40 -0.08
C TYR A 36 -9.28 -5.76 0.93
N GLY A 37 -9.41 -5.33 2.19
CA GLY A 37 -8.38 -5.51 3.21
C GLY A 37 -7.20 -4.55 3.03
N ILE A 38 -6.01 -4.94 3.52
CA ILE A 38 -4.76 -4.18 3.37
C ILE A 38 -3.84 -5.01 2.48
N VAL A 39 -3.68 -4.62 1.23
CA VAL A 39 -2.83 -5.36 0.27
C VAL A 39 -1.58 -4.57 -0.03
N PHE A 40 -0.42 -5.24 0.01
CA PHE A 40 0.85 -4.71 -0.44
C PHE A 40 1.09 -5.10 -1.90
N SER A 41 1.49 -4.15 -2.74
CA SER A 41 1.83 -4.40 -4.14
C SER A 41 3.32 -4.13 -4.39
N ARG A 42 4.03 -5.13 -4.91
CA ARG A 42 5.43 -5.02 -5.37
C ARG A 42 5.45 -4.58 -6.82
N THR A 43 5.61 -3.27 -7.03
CA THR A 43 5.58 -2.64 -8.36
C THR A 43 6.95 -2.61 -9.05
N ASP A 44 8.01 -3.02 -8.37
CA ASP A 44 9.37 -3.09 -8.88
C ASP A 44 9.68 -4.39 -9.63
N LEU A 45 8.73 -5.33 -9.67
CA LEU A 45 8.84 -6.59 -10.39
C LEU A 45 8.16 -6.47 -11.77
N ASP A 46 8.66 -7.19 -12.78
CA ASP A 46 8.10 -7.18 -14.14
C ASP A 46 6.62 -7.58 -14.18
N ALA A 47 6.21 -8.46 -13.26
CA ALA A 47 4.82 -8.76 -12.97
C ALA A 47 4.47 -8.19 -11.58
N PRO A 48 3.56 -7.18 -11.50
CA PRO A 48 3.10 -6.65 -10.23
C PRO A 48 2.55 -7.78 -9.36
N THR A 49 3.13 -7.96 -8.18
CA THR A 49 2.74 -9.01 -7.24
C THR A 49 1.99 -8.39 -6.06
N GLU A 50 0.78 -8.88 -5.79
CA GLU A 50 -0.05 -8.47 -4.65
C GLU A 50 0.03 -9.47 -3.49
N ILE A 51 0.16 -8.95 -2.27
CA ILE A 51 0.26 -9.72 -1.03
C ILE A 51 -0.80 -9.17 -0.06
N PRO A 52 -1.85 -9.94 0.29
CA PRO A 52 -2.88 -9.54 1.25
C PRO A 52 -2.42 -9.37 2.70
#